data_AF-D6VB13-F1
#
_entry.id   AF-D6VB13-F1
#
_cell.length_a   1.000
_cell.length_b   1.000
_cell.length_c   1.000
_cell.angle_alpha   90.00
_cell.angle_beta   90.00
_cell.angle_gamma   90.00
#
_symmetry.space_group_name_H-M   'P 1'
#
loop_
_entity.id
_entity.type
_entity.pdbx_description
1 polymer ?
#
loop_
_entity_poly.entity_id
_entity_poly.type
_entity_poly.pdbx_seq_one_letter_code
_entity_poly.pdbx_strand_id
1 'polypeptide(L)'
;MPFWTAFESSALIHQCDPSEPIEIPSAQRVVHRLRTLIERHCGTELLAGSPDKISPPTLLLWAKRTGVRINYPLKACITRSYPEARKRPDPALSREALLARVAELEADVQKLADDPPPNFKERQSLMKLVLGMAVAGYGYNPRAPRNPATGEIINDLRIKEVPTVDQGTLLRCLRTAMEELDWPPPEEDGGQSKVSPAKPPSRKRPQAGR
;
A
#
# COMPACT_ATOMS: atom_id res chain seq x y z
N MET A 1 -21.49 -8.47 1.90
CA MET A 1 -20.24 -8.56 1.13
C MET A 1 -20.44 -7.78 -0.17
N PRO A 2 -19.57 -6.81 -0.53
CA PRO A 2 -19.90 -5.84 -1.59
C PRO A 2 -19.43 -6.23 -3.01
N PHE A 3 -18.86 -7.41 -3.20
CA PHE A 3 -18.30 -7.85 -4.49
C PHE A 3 -19.00 -9.11 -4.98
N TRP A 4 -19.24 -9.20 -6.29
CA TRP A 4 -19.75 -10.42 -6.90
C TRP A 4 -18.64 -11.43 -7.11
N THR A 5 -18.95 -12.68 -6.77
CA THR A 5 -18.12 -13.82 -7.13
C THR A 5 -18.18 -14.05 -8.65
N ALA A 6 -17.19 -14.75 -9.19
CA ALA A 6 -17.18 -15.15 -10.60
C ALA A 6 -18.43 -15.98 -10.96
N PHE A 7 -18.99 -16.70 -9.99
CA PHE A 7 -20.20 -17.50 -10.13
C PHE A 7 -21.45 -16.62 -10.25
N GLU A 8 -21.63 -15.63 -9.35
CA GLU A 8 -22.76 -14.69 -9.42
C GLU A 8 -22.74 -13.88 -10.73
N SER A 9 -21.55 -13.48 -11.17
CA SER A 9 -21.35 -12.79 -12.46
C SER A 9 -21.77 -13.66 -13.66
N SER A 10 -21.54 -14.97 -13.58
CA SER A 10 -21.95 -15.94 -14.60
C SER A 10 -23.46 -16.14 -14.65
N ALA A 11 -24.08 -16.36 -13.49
CA ALA A 11 -25.52 -16.62 -13.37
C ALA A 11 -26.33 -15.47 -13.98
N LEU A 12 -25.87 -14.23 -13.79
CA LEU A 12 -26.47 -13.03 -14.35
C LEU A 12 -26.42 -12.93 -15.88
N ILE A 13 -25.36 -13.44 -16.50
CA ILE A 13 -25.22 -13.48 -17.96
C ILE A 13 -26.23 -14.47 -18.56
N HIS A 14 -26.43 -15.59 -17.87
CA HIS A 14 -27.30 -16.68 -18.32
C HIS A 14 -28.75 -16.55 -17.85
N GLN A 15 -29.09 -15.50 -17.09
CA GLN A 15 -30.42 -15.28 -16.51
C GLN A 15 -30.89 -16.42 -15.58
N CYS A 16 -29.95 -17.07 -14.90
CA CYS A 16 -30.25 -18.11 -13.91
C CYS A 16 -30.23 -17.52 -12.49
N ASP A 17 -31.00 -18.13 -11.58
CA ASP A 17 -30.95 -17.76 -10.16
C ASP A 17 -29.58 -18.17 -9.58
N PRO A 18 -28.84 -17.27 -8.92
CA PRO A 18 -27.53 -17.59 -8.33
C PRO A 18 -27.61 -18.61 -7.19
N SER A 19 -28.80 -18.93 -6.67
CA SER A 19 -29.01 -19.97 -5.66
C SER A 19 -29.25 -21.37 -6.22
N GLU A 20 -29.52 -21.49 -7.53
CA GLU A 20 -29.72 -22.79 -8.17
C GLU A 20 -28.36 -23.41 -8.59
N PRO A 21 -28.11 -24.68 -8.28
CA PRO A 21 -26.89 -25.36 -8.68
C PRO A 21 -26.90 -25.57 -10.20
N ILE A 22 -26.16 -24.74 -10.92
CA ILE A 22 -25.94 -24.92 -12.36
C ILE A 22 -25.05 -26.15 -12.54
N GLU A 23 -25.47 -27.14 -13.34
CA GLU A 23 -24.58 -28.23 -13.76
C GLU A 23 -23.54 -27.65 -14.74
N ILE A 24 -22.29 -27.53 -14.27
CA ILE A 24 -21.21 -26.80 -14.94
C ILE A 24 -20.26 -27.76 -15.65
N PRO A 25 -20.50 -28.04 -16.95
CA PRO A 25 -19.37 -28.26 -17.89
C PRO A 25 -19.35 -27.30 -19.10
N SER A 26 -20.47 -26.64 -19.40
CA SER A 26 -20.61 -25.69 -20.53
C SER A 26 -20.59 -24.22 -20.07
N ALA A 27 -21.21 -23.91 -18.92
CA ALA A 27 -21.24 -22.57 -18.33
C ALA A 27 -19.83 -22.04 -18.01
N GLN A 28 -18.94 -22.90 -17.50
CA GLN A 28 -17.53 -22.53 -17.23
C GLN A 28 -16.79 -22.03 -18.48
N ARG A 29 -17.09 -22.57 -19.67
CA ARG A 29 -16.50 -22.09 -20.93
C ARG A 29 -17.03 -20.72 -21.31
N VAL A 30 -18.29 -20.44 -21.03
CA VAL A 30 -18.90 -19.13 -21.28
C VAL A 30 -18.37 -18.10 -20.30
N VAL A 31 -18.23 -18.44 -19.02
CA VAL A 31 -17.58 -17.59 -18.01
C VAL A 31 -16.14 -17.31 -18.39
N HIS A 32 -15.39 -18.33 -18.79
CA HIS A 32 -13.99 -18.14 -19.17
C HIS A 32 -13.87 -17.31 -20.46
N ARG A 33 -14.76 -17.49 -21.44
CA ARG A 33 -14.84 -16.64 -22.65
C ARG A 33 -15.24 -15.21 -22.34
N LEU A 34 -16.20 -14.99 -21.45
CA LEU A 34 -16.63 -13.65 -21.07
C LEU A 34 -15.60 -12.97 -20.21
N ARG A 35 -14.95 -13.68 -19.30
CA ARG A 35 -13.80 -13.20 -18.55
C ARG A 35 -12.68 -12.79 -19.49
N THR A 36 -12.30 -13.62 -20.47
CA THR A 36 -11.26 -13.27 -21.44
C THR A 36 -11.68 -12.15 -22.39
N LEU A 37 -12.96 -12.04 -22.77
CA LEU A 37 -13.47 -10.91 -23.54
C LEU A 37 -13.46 -9.60 -22.74
N ILE A 38 -13.84 -9.66 -21.46
CA ILE A 38 -13.78 -8.53 -20.53
C ILE A 38 -12.31 -8.15 -20.28
N GLU A 39 -11.43 -9.10 -20.01
CA GLU A 39 -9.99 -8.85 -19.86
C GLU A 39 -9.37 -8.29 -21.14
N ARG A 40 -9.82 -8.71 -22.33
CA ARG A 40 -9.30 -8.23 -23.61
C ARG A 40 -9.86 -6.86 -24.03
N HIS A 41 -11.12 -6.54 -23.71
CA HIS A 41 -11.75 -5.26 -24.07
C HIS A 41 -11.66 -4.19 -22.98
N CYS A 42 -11.68 -4.59 -21.71
CA CYS A 42 -11.46 -3.68 -20.58
C CYS A 42 -9.97 -3.57 -20.22
N GLY A 43 -9.12 -4.49 -20.71
CA GLY A 43 -7.72 -4.59 -20.32
C GLY A 43 -6.85 -3.39 -20.63
N THR A 44 -7.15 -2.64 -21.68
CA THR A 44 -6.27 -1.55 -22.15
C THR A 44 -6.62 -0.18 -21.58
N GLU A 45 -7.86 0.05 -21.14
CA GLU A 45 -8.28 1.34 -20.55
C GLU A 45 -8.74 1.25 -19.09
N LEU A 46 -9.23 0.09 -18.64
CA LEU A 46 -9.74 -0.07 -17.28
C LEU A 46 -8.68 -0.55 -16.29
N LEU A 47 -7.65 -1.27 -16.75
CA LEU A 47 -6.61 -1.87 -15.89
C LEU A 47 -5.43 -0.95 -15.58
N ALA A 48 -5.40 0.27 -16.12
CA ALA A 48 -4.39 1.27 -15.74
C ALA A 48 -4.57 1.74 -14.27
N GLY A 49 -5.72 1.48 -13.65
CA GLY A 49 -5.95 1.65 -12.21
C GLY A 49 -6.48 0.36 -11.61
N SER A 50 -5.65 -0.32 -10.82
CA SER A 50 -5.91 -1.50 -9.96
C SER A 50 -6.99 -2.52 -10.42
N PRO A 51 -6.61 -3.74 -10.82
CA PRO A 51 -7.51 -4.78 -11.37
C PRO A 51 -8.60 -5.31 -10.43
N ASP A 52 -8.58 -4.96 -9.14
CA ASP A 52 -9.26 -5.80 -8.15
C ASP A 52 -10.68 -5.39 -7.76
N LYS A 53 -11.21 -4.24 -8.19
CA LYS A 53 -12.48 -3.73 -7.61
C LYS A 53 -13.38 -3.00 -8.59
N ILE A 54 -13.85 -3.67 -9.64
CA ILE A 54 -15.05 -3.21 -10.35
C ILE A 54 -16.26 -3.56 -9.47
N SER A 55 -16.82 -2.57 -8.79
CA SER A 55 -18.07 -2.74 -8.07
C SER A 55 -19.24 -2.78 -9.07
N PRO A 56 -20.34 -3.49 -8.77
CA PRO A 56 -21.50 -3.53 -9.66
C PRO A 56 -22.07 -2.14 -10.04
N PRO A 57 -22.05 -1.12 -9.15
CA PRO A 57 -22.37 0.25 -9.53
C PRO A 57 -21.39 0.87 -10.55
N THR A 58 -20.08 0.67 -10.40
CA THR A 58 -19.09 1.23 -11.35
C THR A 58 -19.16 0.56 -12.72
N LEU A 59 -19.59 -0.71 -12.80
CA LEU A 59 -19.88 -1.39 -14.07
C LEU A 59 -20.99 -0.67 -14.87
N LEU A 60 -22.07 -0.25 -14.21
CA LEU A 60 -23.15 0.50 -14.87
C LEU A 60 -22.67 1.87 -15.39
N LEU A 61 -21.84 2.57 -14.62
CA LEU A 61 -21.25 3.85 -15.00
C LEU A 61 -20.31 3.71 -16.20
N TRP A 62 -19.44 2.70 -16.17
CA TRP A 62 -18.55 2.39 -17.28
C TRP A 62 -19.31 2.11 -18.57
N ALA A 63 -20.30 1.22 -18.53
CA ALA A 63 -21.06 0.84 -19.72
C ALA A 63 -21.86 2.02 -20.30
N LYS A 64 -22.37 2.90 -19.45
CA LYS A 64 -22.98 4.16 -19.89
C LYS A 64 -21.97 5.08 -20.59
N ARG A 65 -20.74 5.18 -20.07
CA ARG A 65 -19.66 6.01 -20.64
C ARG A 65 -19.19 5.50 -21.99
N THR A 66 -19.11 4.19 -22.18
CA THR A 66 -18.63 3.55 -23.42
C THR A 66 -19.73 3.25 -24.43
N GLY A 67 -20.99 3.51 -24.07
CA GLY A 67 -22.14 3.17 -24.92
C GLY A 67 -22.45 1.66 -24.98
N VAL A 68 -21.80 0.83 -24.16
CA VAL A 68 -22.05 -0.60 -24.08
C VAL A 68 -23.44 -0.83 -23.47
N ARG A 69 -24.30 -1.56 -24.19
CA ARG A 69 -25.64 -1.90 -23.71
C ARG A 69 -25.56 -3.04 -22.72
N ILE A 70 -25.92 -2.78 -21.46
CA ILE A 70 -26.10 -3.81 -20.43
C ILE A 70 -27.51 -4.40 -20.55
N ASN A 71 -27.61 -5.73 -20.49
CA ASN A 71 -28.89 -6.44 -20.52
C ASN A 71 -29.79 -5.99 -19.35
N TYR A 72 -31.08 -5.83 -19.60
CA TYR A 72 -32.05 -5.31 -18.63
C TYR A 72 -32.08 -6.08 -17.30
N PRO A 73 -32.06 -7.43 -17.27
CA PRO A 73 -32.09 -8.20 -16.02
C PRO A 73 -30.87 -7.92 -15.14
N LEU A 74 -29.69 -7.82 -15.74
CA LEU A 74 -28.45 -7.48 -15.04
C LEU A 74 -28.53 -6.07 -14.46
N LYS A 75 -29.00 -5.09 -15.24
CA LYS A 75 -29.21 -3.71 -14.77
C LYS A 75 -30.22 -3.67 -13.61
N ALA A 76 -31.32 -4.40 -13.72
CA ALA A 76 -32.36 -4.48 -12.68
C ALA A 76 -31.83 -5.12 -11.40
N CYS A 77 -31.05 -6.20 -11.51
CA CYS A 77 -30.41 -6.86 -10.38
C CYS A 77 -29.45 -5.92 -9.64
N ILE A 78 -28.54 -5.26 -10.36
CA ILE A 78 -27.62 -4.28 -9.76
C ILE A 78 -28.40 -3.16 -9.05
N THR A 79 -29.41 -2.63 -9.73
CA THR A 79 -30.23 -1.52 -9.21
C THR A 79 -31.04 -1.91 -7.97
N ARG A 80 -31.37 -3.20 -7.80
CA ARG A 80 -32.09 -3.74 -6.64
C ARG A 80 -31.14 -4.05 -5.49
N SER A 81 -30.01 -4.68 -5.78
CA SER A 81 -29.03 -5.11 -4.76
C SER A 81 -28.16 -3.97 -4.23
N TYR A 82 -27.98 -2.91 -5.03
CA TYR A 82 -27.17 -1.74 -4.69
C TYR A 82 -28.04 -0.48 -4.79
N PRO A 83 -28.91 -0.20 -3.81
CA PRO A 83 -29.77 1.00 -3.82
C PRO A 83 -28.95 2.30 -3.80
N GLU A 84 -27.72 2.28 -3.30
CA GLU A 84 -26.73 3.36 -3.44
C GLU A 84 -26.29 3.60 -4.88
N ALA A 85 -26.43 2.63 -5.81
CA ALA A 85 -26.26 2.91 -7.23
C ALA A 85 -27.39 3.79 -7.79
N ARG A 86 -28.57 3.81 -7.14
CA ARG A 86 -29.66 4.75 -7.46
C ARG A 86 -29.40 6.13 -6.90
N LYS A 87 -28.79 6.21 -5.71
CA LYS A 87 -28.18 7.44 -5.22
C LYS A 87 -27.00 7.72 -6.12
N ARG A 88 -27.24 8.32 -7.30
CA ARG A 88 -26.17 9.02 -7.99
C ARG A 88 -25.41 9.75 -6.88
N PRO A 89 -24.07 9.59 -6.73
CA PRO A 89 -23.33 10.68 -6.11
C PRO A 89 -23.83 11.90 -6.85
N ASP A 90 -24.49 12.81 -6.13
CA ASP A 90 -25.22 13.90 -6.77
C ASP A 90 -24.27 14.42 -7.86
N PRO A 91 -24.65 14.42 -9.15
CA PRO A 91 -23.82 15.11 -10.13
C PRO A 91 -23.70 16.61 -9.75
N ALA A 92 -24.53 17.03 -8.79
CA ALA A 92 -24.49 18.25 -8.01
C ALA A 92 -23.82 18.11 -6.61
N LEU A 93 -22.85 17.21 -6.41
CA LEU A 93 -21.62 17.68 -5.76
C LEU A 93 -21.12 18.70 -6.75
N SER A 94 -21.68 19.91 -6.60
CA SER A 94 -21.77 20.91 -7.66
C SER A 94 -20.39 21.02 -8.26
N ARG A 95 -20.29 21.24 -9.56
CA ARG A 95 -19.02 21.66 -10.13
C ARG A 95 -18.37 22.73 -9.24
N GLU A 96 -19.18 23.57 -8.61
CA GLU A 96 -18.81 24.53 -7.57
C GLU A 96 -18.25 23.89 -6.28
N ALA A 97 -18.83 22.82 -5.74
CA ALA A 97 -18.31 22.12 -4.56
C ALA A 97 -16.95 21.43 -4.84
N LEU A 98 -16.79 20.84 -6.03
CA LEU A 98 -15.51 20.29 -6.46
C LEU A 98 -14.48 21.40 -6.67
N LEU A 99 -14.86 22.49 -7.32
CA LEU A 99 -13.99 23.67 -7.49
C LEU A 99 -13.63 24.31 -6.14
N ALA A 100 -14.57 24.38 -5.20
CA ALA A 100 -14.31 24.88 -3.85
C ALA A 100 -13.30 23.99 -3.12
N ARG A 101 -13.42 22.66 -3.25
CA ARG A 101 -12.46 21.73 -2.66
C ARG A 101 -11.07 21.84 -3.31
N VAL A 102 -11.02 22.02 -4.63
CA VAL A 102 -9.76 22.27 -5.35
C VAL A 102 -9.13 23.57 -4.85
N ALA A 103 -9.89 24.65 -4.75
CA ALA A 103 -9.40 25.94 -4.27
C ALA A 103 -8.89 25.88 -2.82
N GLU A 104 -9.56 25.13 -1.94
CA GLU A 104 -9.10 24.88 -0.56
C GLU A 104 -7.76 24.14 -0.55
N LEU A 105 -7.65 23.06 -1.33
CA LEU A 105 -6.41 22.28 -1.44
C LEU A 105 -5.26 23.08 -2.06
N GLU A 106 -5.54 23.89 -3.08
CA GLU A 106 -4.57 24.80 -3.69
C GLU A 106 -4.11 25.86 -2.69
N ALA A 107 -5.02 26.41 -1.87
CA ALA A 107 -4.67 27.35 -0.82
C ALA A 107 -3.78 26.71 0.26
N ASP A 108 -4.04 25.45 0.64
CA ASP A 108 -3.21 24.75 1.61
C ASP A 108 -1.84 24.37 1.05
N VAL A 109 -1.76 23.97 -0.22
CA VAL A 109 -0.49 23.76 -0.93
C VAL A 109 0.28 25.09 -1.03
N GLN A 110 -0.39 26.20 -1.29
CA GLN A 110 0.24 27.51 -1.34
C GLN A 110 0.77 27.94 0.03
N LYS A 111 0.02 27.73 1.13
CA LYS A 111 0.51 27.99 2.49
C LYS A 111 1.77 27.17 2.80
N LEU A 112 1.79 25.89 2.42
CA LEU A 112 2.98 25.03 2.58
C LEU A 112 4.16 25.46 1.70
N ALA A 113 3.88 26.10 0.56
CA ALA A 113 4.91 26.66 -0.31
C ALA A 113 5.45 28.01 0.21
N ASP A 114 4.62 28.77 0.92
CA ASP A 114 4.98 30.04 1.55
C ASP A 114 5.72 29.84 2.88
N ASP A 115 5.58 28.68 3.52
CA ASP A 115 6.36 28.32 4.70
C ASP A 115 7.86 28.35 4.35
N PRO A 116 8.69 29.07 5.12
CA PRO A 116 10.11 29.17 4.83
C PRO A 116 10.73 27.77 4.84
N PRO A 117 11.64 27.47 3.90
CA PRO A 117 12.29 26.17 3.88
C PRO A 117 12.96 25.92 5.24
N PRO A 118 12.94 24.66 5.73
CA PRO A 118 13.41 24.36 7.08
C PRO A 118 14.82 24.88 7.27
N ASN A 119 15.06 25.54 8.40
CA ASN A 119 16.35 26.12 8.69
C ASN A 119 17.41 25.01 8.76
N PHE A 120 18.69 25.34 8.64
CA PHE A 120 19.78 24.38 8.67
C PHE A 120 19.67 23.42 9.87
N LYS A 121 19.46 23.93 11.08
CA LYS A 121 19.31 23.12 12.30
C LYS A 121 18.11 22.16 12.26
N GLU A 122 16.99 22.57 11.67
CA GLU A 122 15.80 21.74 11.53
C GLU A 122 16.04 20.62 10.51
N ARG A 123 16.68 20.94 9.38
CA ARG A 123 17.09 19.95 8.38
C ARG A 123 18.03 18.92 8.97
N GLN A 124 19.03 19.34 9.74
CA GLN A 124 19.93 18.42 10.45
C GLN A 124 19.17 17.54 11.45
N SER A 125 18.27 18.11 12.24
CA SER A 125 17.48 17.36 13.23
C SER A 125 16.58 16.32 12.55
N LEU A 126 15.92 16.69 11.45
CA LEU A 126 15.11 15.80 10.64
C LEU A 126 15.96 14.67 10.05
N MET A 127 17.14 15.00 9.51
CA MET A 127 18.04 14.02 8.92
C MET A 127 18.54 13.00 9.97
N LYS A 128 18.83 13.45 11.19
CA LYS A 128 19.20 12.59 12.32
C LYS A 128 18.06 11.65 12.72
N LEU A 129 16.82 12.14 12.72
CA LEU A 129 15.64 11.33 13.01
C LEU A 129 15.43 10.26 11.94
N VAL A 130 15.57 10.62 10.65
CA VAL A 130 15.50 9.67 9.52
C VAL A 130 16.60 8.62 9.62
N LEU A 131 17.85 9.01 9.92
CA LEU A 131 18.95 8.08 10.11
C LEU A 131 18.68 7.11 11.27
N GLY A 132 18.18 7.60 12.41
CA GLY A 132 17.79 6.77 13.55
C GLY A 132 16.72 5.74 13.20
N MET A 133 15.70 6.13 12.44
CA MET A 133 14.66 5.20 11.95
C MET A 133 15.22 4.18 10.96
N ALA A 134 16.16 4.58 10.10
CA ALA A 134 16.81 3.65 9.17
C ALA A 134 17.66 2.61 9.91
N VAL A 135 18.43 3.03 10.92
CA VAL A 135 19.27 2.14 11.74
C VAL A 135 18.38 1.19 12.56
N ALA A 136 17.39 1.73 13.28
CA ALA A 136 16.56 0.94 14.18
C ALA A 136 15.53 0.05 13.45
N GLY A 137 14.90 0.57 12.39
CA GLY A 137 13.82 -0.11 11.68
C GLY A 137 14.29 -1.07 10.60
N TYR A 138 15.37 -0.73 9.88
CA TYR A 138 15.85 -1.50 8.73
C TYR A 138 17.24 -2.13 8.95
N GLY A 139 17.83 -1.95 10.14
CA GLY A 139 19.19 -2.44 10.41
C GLY A 139 20.25 -1.76 9.55
N TYR A 140 20.01 -0.51 9.12
CA TYR A 140 20.96 0.21 8.28
C TYR A 140 22.29 0.42 9.03
N ASN A 141 23.37 -0.21 8.55
CA ASN A 141 24.75 0.09 8.97
C ASN A 141 25.40 1.16 8.05
N PRO A 142 25.70 2.37 8.56
CA PRO A 142 26.24 3.45 7.77
C PRO A 142 27.73 3.27 7.40
N ARG A 143 28.47 2.42 8.12
CA ARG A 143 29.89 2.10 7.84
C ARG A 143 30.05 0.96 6.82
N ALA A 144 28.96 0.27 6.48
CA ALA A 144 29.03 -0.84 5.54
C ALA A 144 29.19 -0.33 4.10
N PRO A 145 30.14 -0.87 3.29
CA PRO A 145 30.34 -0.44 1.91
C PRO A 145 29.15 -0.76 1.01
N ARG A 146 28.39 -1.80 1.35
CA ARG A 146 27.12 -2.16 0.71
C ARG A 146 26.11 -2.48 1.81
N ASN A 147 24.93 -1.90 1.70
CA ASN A 147 23.90 -2.05 2.71
C ASN A 147 22.57 -2.51 2.06
N PRO A 148 22.11 -3.74 2.35
CA PRO A 148 20.86 -4.25 1.80
C PRO A 148 19.64 -3.44 2.25
N ALA A 149 19.69 -2.84 3.46
CA ALA A 149 18.62 -2.03 4.02
C ALA A 149 18.20 -0.86 3.13
N THR A 150 19.13 -0.31 2.34
CA THR A 150 18.81 0.77 1.39
C THR A 150 17.80 0.34 0.34
N GLY A 151 17.90 -0.90 -0.16
CA GLY A 151 16.94 -1.44 -1.13
C GLY A 151 15.56 -1.65 -0.51
N GLU A 152 15.52 -2.13 0.72
CA GLU A 152 14.29 -2.31 1.50
C GLU A 152 13.58 -0.99 1.76
N ILE A 153 14.31 0.04 2.22
CA ILE A 153 13.76 1.39 2.43
C ILE A 153 13.14 1.94 1.14
N ILE A 154 13.81 1.80 0.00
CA ILE A 154 13.29 2.30 -1.29
C ILE A 154 12.04 1.55 -1.72
N ASN A 155 12.03 0.23 -1.54
CA ASN A 155 10.88 -0.59 -1.85
C ASN A 155 9.67 -0.18 -1.00
N ASP A 156 9.87 0.05 0.30
CA ASP A 156 8.82 0.48 1.21
C ASP A 156 8.31 1.89 0.89
N LEU A 157 9.20 2.82 0.52
CA LEU A 157 8.81 4.15 0.05
C LEU A 157 7.96 4.07 -1.22
N ARG A 158 8.32 3.16 -2.15
CA ARG A 158 7.56 2.93 -3.38
C ARG A 158 6.18 2.33 -3.09
N ILE A 159 6.08 1.37 -2.16
CA ILE A 159 4.81 0.77 -1.74
C ILE A 159 3.88 1.84 -1.12
N LYS A 160 4.45 2.84 -0.43
CA LYS A 160 3.72 3.95 0.18
C LYS A 160 3.43 5.11 -0.78
N GLU A 161 3.68 4.94 -2.07
CA GLU A 161 3.44 5.96 -3.10
C GLU A 161 4.17 7.31 -2.83
N VAL A 162 5.24 7.27 -2.03
CA VAL A 162 6.09 8.45 -1.84
C VAL A 162 6.84 8.70 -3.15
N PRO A 163 6.96 9.97 -3.62
CA PRO A 163 7.67 10.28 -4.86
C PRO A 163 9.02 9.56 -4.92
N THR A 164 9.30 8.93 -6.06
CA THR A 164 10.45 8.03 -6.20
C THR A 164 11.76 8.75 -5.91
N VAL A 165 12.29 8.52 -4.71
CA VAL A 165 13.64 8.92 -4.34
C VAL A 165 14.61 7.93 -4.98
N ASP A 166 15.53 8.44 -5.80
CA ASP A 166 16.59 7.62 -6.37
C ASP A 166 17.50 7.02 -5.28
N GLN A 167 17.97 5.80 -5.49
CA GLN A 167 18.81 5.09 -4.51
C GLN A 167 20.10 5.85 -4.16
N GLY A 168 20.74 6.48 -5.16
CA GLY A 168 21.93 7.29 -4.95
C GLY A 168 21.62 8.53 -4.11
N THR A 169 20.44 9.12 -4.28
CA THR A 169 19.99 10.27 -3.49
C THR A 169 19.78 9.89 -2.03
N LEU A 170 19.09 8.77 -1.75
CA LEU A 170 18.90 8.28 -0.39
C LEU A 170 20.24 7.99 0.30
N LEU A 171 21.16 7.31 -0.39
CA LEU A 171 22.50 7.01 0.14
C LEU A 171 23.29 8.29 0.45
N ARG A 172 23.23 9.28 -0.42
CA ARG A 172 23.88 10.58 -0.20
C ARG A 172 23.31 11.26 1.04
N CYS A 173 21.99 11.30 1.19
CA CYS A 173 21.33 11.90 2.36
C CYS A 173 21.70 11.18 3.67
N LEU A 174 21.65 9.85 3.70
CA LEU A 174 22.03 9.07 4.89
C LEU A 174 23.52 9.22 5.24
N ARG A 175 24.39 9.37 4.24
CA ARG A 175 25.81 9.63 4.48
C ARG A 175 26.05 11.02 5.07
N THR A 176 25.41 12.05 4.51
CA THR A 176 25.45 13.41 5.08
C THR A 176 24.93 13.41 6.52
N ALA A 177 23.84 12.68 6.78
CA ALA A 177 23.30 12.50 8.14
C ALA A 177 24.32 11.92 9.12
N MET A 178 25.07 10.91 8.67
CA MET A 178 26.08 10.22 9.48
C MET A 178 27.24 11.17 9.81
N GLU A 179 27.74 11.90 8.80
CA GLU A 179 28.82 12.88 8.96
C GLU A 179 28.45 13.98 9.96
N GLU A 180 27.18 14.40 10.01
CA GLU A 180 26.69 15.42 10.95
C GLU A 180 26.39 14.91 12.37
N LEU A 181 26.27 13.60 12.55
CA LEU A 181 25.91 12.98 13.83
C LEU A 181 27.13 12.44 14.58
N ASP A 182 28.31 12.40 13.96
CA ASP A 182 29.47 11.66 14.46
C ASP A 182 29.07 10.23 14.90
N TRP A 183 28.24 9.56 14.08
CA TRP A 183 27.68 8.25 14.39
C TRP A 183 28.62 7.10 13.97
N PRO A 184 28.70 5.98 14.72
CA PRO A 184 28.07 5.69 16.01
C PRO A 184 28.57 6.61 17.11
N PRO A 185 27.73 6.92 18.13
CA PRO A 185 28.20 7.59 19.33
C PRO A 185 29.50 6.90 19.74
N PRO A 186 30.53 7.65 20.20
CA PRO A 186 31.75 7.04 20.72
C PRO A 186 31.25 5.91 21.59
N GLU A 187 31.65 4.67 21.26
CA GLU A 187 31.26 3.52 22.07
C GLU A 187 31.57 4.00 23.46
N GLU A 188 30.52 4.30 24.26
CA GLU A 188 30.75 4.56 25.66
C GLU A 188 31.49 3.30 26.01
N ASP A 189 32.79 3.44 26.31
CA ASP A 189 33.59 2.38 26.85
C ASP A 189 32.70 1.91 28.00
N GLY A 190 31.87 0.90 27.78
CA GLY A 190 32.28 -0.46 28.02
C GLY A 190 33.50 -0.49 28.92
N GLY A 191 33.42 0.19 30.07
CA GLY A 191 33.34 -0.47 31.34
C GLY A 191 32.44 -1.70 31.19
N GLN A 192 32.94 -2.68 30.45
CA GLN A 192 33.22 -3.99 30.97
C GLN A 192 33.73 -3.77 32.40
N SER A 193 32.79 -3.52 33.32
CA SER A 193 32.83 -4.15 34.61
C SER A 193 33.11 -5.60 34.25
N LYS A 194 34.39 -5.97 34.36
CA LYS A 194 34.84 -7.33 34.49
C LYS A 194 34.14 -7.87 35.73
N VAL A 195 32.84 -8.15 35.61
CA VAL A 195 32.15 -9.04 36.52
C VAL A 195 32.77 -10.38 36.19
N SER A 196 33.88 -10.65 36.86
CA SER A 196 34.56 -11.93 36.81
C SER A 196 33.48 -12.98 37.06
N PRO A 197 33.31 -13.96 36.17
CA PRO A 197 32.29 -14.98 36.36
C PRO A 197 32.55 -15.63 37.73
N ALA A 198 31.58 -15.51 38.62
CA ALA A 198 31.66 -16.05 39.97
C ALA A 198 32.05 -17.53 39.86
N LYS A 199 33.20 -17.86 40.45
CA LYS A 199 33.76 -19.21 40.48
C LYS A 199 32.66 -20.17 40.99
N PRO A 200 32.20 -21.15 40.17
CA PRO A 200 31.14 -22.04 40.60
C PRO A 200 31.57 -22.81 41.86
N PRO A 201 30.67 -23.01 42.84
CA PRO A 201 31.00 -23.71 44.07
C PRO A 201 31.43 -25.15 43.75
N SER A 202 32.62 -25.51 44.25
CA SER A 202 33.20 -26.84 44.12
C SER A 202 32.26 -27.88 44.75
N ARG A 203 31.57 -28.67 43.91
CA ARG A 203 30.77 -29.81 44.37
C ARG A 203 31.71 -30.89 44.89
N LYS A 204 31.78 -31.05 46.22
CA LYS A 204 32.42 -32.22 46.86
C LYS A 204 31.73 -33.50 46.37
N ARG A 205 32.48 -34.39 45.72
CA ARG A 205 32.05 -35.75 45.38
C ARG A 205 31.75 -36.53 46.66
N PRO A 206 30.60 -37.21 46.79
CA PRO A 206 30.36 -38.13 47.91
C PRO A 206 31.30 -39.34 47.79
N GLN A 207 31.91 -39.73 48.90
CA GLN A 207 32.72 -40.94 48.99
C GLN A 207 31.81 -42.17 48.92
N ALA A 208 32.15 -43.11 48.04
CA ALA A 208 31.51 -44.40 47.94
C ALA A 208 31.91 -45.26 49.16
N GLY A 209 30.93 -45.59 50.00
CA GLY A 209 31.08 -46.56 51.09
C GLY A 209 31.17 -47.98 50.54
N ARG A 210 32.04 -48.78 51.16
CA ARG A 210 32.15 -50.24 50.99
C ARG A 210 31.29 -50.95 52.03
#